data_AF-A0A7W4JJ04-F1
#
_entry.id   AF-A0A7W4JJ04-F1
#
_cell.length_a   1.000
_cell.length_b   1.000
_cell.length_c   1.000
_cell.angle_alpha   90.00
_cell.angle_beta   90.00
_cell.angle_gamma   90.00
#
_symmetry.space_group_name_H-M   'P 1'
#
loop_
_entity.id
_entity.type
_entity.pdbx_description
1 polymer ?
#
loop_
_entity_poly.entity_id
_entity_poly.type
_entity_poly.pdbx_seq_one_letter_code
_entity_poly.pdbx_strand_id
1 'polypeptide(L)'
;MLVRWLMLCGLLPLAACGGGSGRGWNGPVQCAPYARSVTGLRLSGAAAGWWRQSEGAYAHTRVPAPGEVLVFRSTRRLPDGHVSVVRQVRGSRAILVDQANWVPGRIDRGIPVVDVSQANDWSAVRVWWQPVHSMGKSVYPTYGFISRDLPDRPSPDA
;
A
#
# COMPACT_ATOMS: atom_id res chain seq x y z
N MET A 1 10.93 66.04 30.54
CA MET A 1 11.41 65.73 29.17
C MET A 1 12.54 64.71 29.30
N LEU A 2 12.30 63.43 28.99
CA LEU A 2 13.35 62.49 28.59
C LEU A 2 12.67 61.30 27.88
N VAL A 3 12.80 61.28 26.55
CA VAL A 3 12.35 60.22 25.65
C VAL A 3 13.32 59.05 25.78
N ARG A 4 12.83 57.81 26.00
CA ARG A 4 13.70 56.64 25.78
C ARG A 4 13.01 55.39 25.21
N TRP A 5 13.19 55.25 23.89
CA TRP A 5 13.50 54.05 23.12
C TRP A 5 12.38 53.00 22.94
N LEU A 6 11.77 53.07 21.75
CA LEU A 6 11.13 51.96 21.06
C LEU A 6 12.11 50.78 20.92
N MET A 7 11.83 49.66 21.58
CA MET A 7 12.36 48.37 21.17
C MET A 7 11.34 47.68 20.25
N LEU A 8 11.58 47.80 18.94
CA LEU A 8 10.93 46.99 17.92
C LEU A 8 11.48 45.55 18.03
N CYS A 9 10.74 44.66 18.69
CA CYS A 9 10.98 43.22 18.58
C CYS A 9 10.47 42.75 17.21
N GLY A 10 11.37 42.62 16.24
CA GLY A 10 11.10 41.97 14.97
C GLY A 10 10.83 40.48 15.18
N LEU A 11 9.55 40.09 15.14
CA LEU A 11 9.13 38.69 15.09
C LEU A 11 9.21 38.19 13.64
N LEU A 12 10.22 37.38 13.35
CA LEU A 12 10.29 36.56 12.13
C LEU A 12 9.23 35.45 12.20
N PRO A 13 8.29 35.34 11.24
CA PRO A 13 7.39 34.20 11.19
C PRO A 13 8.15 33.01 10.57
N LEU A 14 8.52 32.03 11.40
CA LEU A 14 8.90 30.71 10.91
C LEU A 14 7.66 30.04 10.30
N ALA A 15 7.57 30.08 8.98
CA ALA A 15 6.61 29.28 8.22
C ALA A 15 7.01 27.79 8.31
N ALA A 16 6.46 27.11 9.32
CA ALA A 16 6.59 25.66 9.46
C ALA A 16 5.67 24.95 8.45
N CYS A 17 6.14 24.75 7.22
CA CYS A 17 5.58 23.74 6.33
C CYS A 17 6.12 22.36 6.74
N GLY A 18 5.39 21.69 7.63
CA GLY A 18 5.72 20.36 8.14
C GLY A 18 4.46 19.52 8.33
N GLY A 19 3.69 19.35 7.26
CA GLY A 19 2.57 18.40 7.23
C GLY A 19 3.10 16.96 7.25
N GLY A 20 2.73 16.21 8.28
CA GLY A 20 3.03 14.79 8.39
C GLY A 20 2.68 14.28 9.76
N SER A 21 1.43 13.87 9.94
CA SER A 21 0.95 13.22 11.16
C SER A 21 1.79 11.98 11.46
N GLY A 22 2.68 12.11 12.46
CA GLY A 22 3.38 11.01 13.08
C GLY A 22 2.38 10.08 13.76
N ARG A 23 1.79 9.15 13.00
CA ARG A 23 1.30 7.89 13.54
C ARG A 23 2.44 6.89 13.41
N GLY A 24 3.13 6.69 14.53
CA GLY A 24 4.25 5.77 14.65
C GLY A 24 3.90 4.36 14.18
N TRP A 25 4.85 3.79 13.45
CA TRP A 25 4.89 2.45 12.91
C TRP A 25 5.05 1.43 14.05
N ASN A 26 4.05 1.28 14.91
CA ASN A 26 4.20 0.64 16.23
C ASN A 26 4.00 -0.89 16.22
N GLY A 27 4.41 -1.57 15.16
CA GLY A 27 4.49 -3.03 15.11
C GLY A 27 5.77 -3.46 14.40
N PRO A 28 6.41 -4.59 14.78
CA PRO A 28 7.71 -4.98 14.22
C PRO A 28 7.69 -5.22 12.71
N VAL A 29 6.51 -5.48 12.13
CA VAL A 29 6.32 -5.74 10.69
C VAL A 29 5.10 -4.98 10.17
N GLN A 30 5.21 -4.44 8.95
CA GLN A 30 4.19 -3.61 8.31
C GLN A 30 4.13 -3.92 6.81
N CYS A 31 2.95 -3.82 6.19
CA CYS A 31 2.73 -4.24 4.80
C CYS A 31 3.62 -3.50 3.80
N ALA A 32 3.70 -2.17 3.90
CA ALA A 32 4.46 -1.34 2.96
C ALA A 32 6.00 -1.58 3.05
N PRO A 33 6.64 -1.55 4.24
CA PRO A 33 8.05 -1.92 4.37
C PRO A 33 8.35 -3.35 3.91
N TYR A 34 7.47 -4.31 4.21
CA TYR A 34 7.62 -5.70 3.75
C TYR A 34 7.54 -5.81 2.22
N ALA A 35 6.51 -5.23 1.61
CA ALA A 35 6.36 -5.24 0.15
C ALA A 35 7.56 -4.57 -0.54
N ARG A 36 8.05 -3.46 0.01
CA ARG A 36 9.27 -2.79 -0.47
C ARG A 36 10.50 -3.70 -0.43
N SER A 37 10.72 -4.39 0.69
CA SER A 37 11.93 -5.21 0.85
C SER A 37 11.95 -6.41 -0.09
N VAL A 38 10.80 -7.00 -0.41
CA VAL A 38 10.73 -8.18 -1.29
C VAL A 38 10.59 -7.85 -2.78
N THR A 39 10.04 -6.69 -3.14
CA THR A 39 9.83 -6.31 -4.55
C THR A 39 10.90 -5.33 -5.08
N GLY A 40 11.53 -4.56 -4.19
CA GLY A 40 12.43 -3.48 -4.56
C GLY A 40 11.74 -2.19 -5.05
N LEU A 41 10.41 -2.08 -4.95
CA LEU A 41 9.69 -0.84 -5.28
C LEU A 41 10.12 0.32 -4.38
N ARG A 42 10.50 1.46 -4.97
CA ARG A 42 10.97 2.64 -4.23
C ARG A 42 9.82 3.56 -3.83
N LEU A 43 8.78 2.97 -3.23
CA LEU A 43 7.55 3.66 -2.79
C LEU A 43 7.50 3.75 -1.26
N SER A 44 6.86 4.79 -0.72
CA SER A 44 6.88 5.12 0.72
C SER A 44 5.60 5.78 1.21
N GLY A 45 5.43 5.82 2.54
CA GLY A 45 4.23 6.36 3.17
C GLY A 45 3.07 5.35 3.19
N ALA A 46 1.85 5.88 3.30
CA ALA A 46 0.62 5.09 3.34
C ALA A 46 0.47 4.21 2.09
N ALA A 47 0.05 2.97 2.29
CA ALA A 47 -0.05 1.96 1.25
C ALA A 47 -1.00 2.37 0.10
N ALA A 48 -2.17 2.96 0.41
CA ALA A 48 -3.07 3.47 -0.64
C ALA A 48 -2.43 4.57 -1.51
N GLY A 49 -1.50 5.34 -0.94
CA GLY A 49 -0.79 6.41 -1.65
C GLY A 49 0.20 5.89 -2.69
N TRP A 50 0.60 4.61 -2.61
CA TRP A 50 1.52 4.00 -3.58
C TRP A 50 0.96 4.00 -4.99
N TRP A 51 -0.37 3.92 -5.15
CA TRP A 51 -0.99 3.96 -6.48
C TRP A 51 -0.63 5.25 -7.22
N ARG A 52 -0.90 6.42 -6.62
CA ARG A 52 -0.54 7.71 -7.22
C ARG A 52 0.97 7.91 -7.30
N GLN A 53 1.72 7.51 -6.27
CA GLN A 53 3.17 7.69 -6.23
C GLN A 53 3.90 6.90 -7.34
N SER A 54 3.29 5.82 -7.83
CA SER A 54 3.88 4.96 -8.85
C SER A 54 3.55 5.37 -10.29
N GLU A 55 2.66 6.34 -10.48
CA GLU A 55 2.31 6.87 -11.79
C GLU A 55 3.56 7.36 -12.53
N GLY A 56 3.73 6.90 -13.79
CA GLY A 56 4.88 7.25 -14.64
C GLY A 56 6.20 6.55 -14.29
N ALA A 57 6.32 5.90 -13.13
CA ALA A 57 7.53 5.20 -12.71
C ALA A 57 7.41 3.66 -12.75
N TYR A 58 6.19 3.15 -12.60
CA TYR A 58 5.87 1.72 -12.58
C TYR A 58 4.60 1.46 -13.36
N ALA A 59 4.45 0.25 -13.92
CA ALA A 59 3.26 -0.10 -14.66
C ALA A 59 2.08 -0.40 -13.71
N HIS A 60 0.88 0.03 -14.12
CA HIS A 60 -0.37 -0.31 -13.48
C HIS A 60 -1.11 -1.32 -14.33
N THR A 61 -1.59 -2.40 -13.72
CA THR A 61 -2.36 -3.44 -14.42
C THR A 61 -3.55 -3.91 -13.58
N ARG A 62 -4.50 -4.55 -14.23
CA ARG A 62 -5.60 -5.29 -13.60
C ARG A 62 -5.47 -6.81 -13.74
N VAL A 63 -4.43 -7.27 -14.44
CA VAL A 63 -4.12 -8.69 -14.59
C VAL A 63 -2.99 -9.02 -13.62
N PRO A 64 -3.20 -9.88 -12.62
CA PRO A 64 -2.18 -10.22 -11.65
C PRO A 64 -1.05 -11.04 -12.28
N ALA A 65 0.19 -10.75 -11.91
CA ALA A 65 1.35 -11.60 -12.13
C ALA A 65 2.17 -11.79 -10.83
N PRO A 66 2.89 -12.92 -10.66
CA PRO A 66 3.79 -13.10 -9.52
C PRO A 66 4.79 -11.94 -9.35
N GLY A 67 5.01 -11.52 -8.11
CA GLY A 67 5.88 -10.40 -7.75
C GLY A 67 5.22 -9.01 -7.81
N GLU A 68 4.06 -8.88 -8.46
CA GLU A 68 3.32 -7.61 -8.48
C GLU A 68 2.70 -7.28 -7.12
N VAL A 69 2.42 -6.00 -6.89
CA VAL A 69 1.83 -5.52 -5.65
C VAL A 69 0.37 -5.12 -5.85
N LEU A 70 -0.55 -5.87 -5.25
CA LEU A 70 -1.96 -5.48 -5.14
C LEU A 70 -2.11 -4.31 -4.16
N VAL A 71 -2.71 -3.20 -4.60
CA VAL A 71 -2.90 -1.99 -3.77
C VAL A 71 -4.35 -1.82 -3.35
N PHE A 72 -4.60 -1.87 -2.04
CA PHE A 72 -5.90 -1.65 -1.43
C PHE A 72 -6.14 -0.16 -1.22
N ARG A 73 -7.38 0.29 -1.47
CA ARG A 73 -7.74 1.70 -1.23
C ARG A 73 -7.91 1.98 0.25
N SER A 74 -7.75 3.25 0.62
CA SER A 74 -8.12 3.74 1.95
C SER A 74 -9.63 3.59 2.17
N THR A 75 -10.00 3.07 3.34
CA THR A 75 -11.40 2.98 3.80
C THR A 75 -11.47 3.32 5.29
N ARG A 76 -12.67 3.46 5.86
CA ARG A 76 -12.84 3.67 7.31
C ARG A 76 -12.17 2.58 8.17
N ARG A 77 -12.12 1.34 7.69
CA ARG A 77 -11.50 0.19 8.41
C ARG A 77 -10.03 -0.02 8.04
N LEU A 78 -9.56 0.61 6.98
CA LEU A 78 -8.22 0.46 6.42
C LEU A 78 -7.71 1.84 5.99
N PRO A 79 -7.49 2.78 6.93
CA PRO A 79 -7.30 4.20 6.62
C PRO A 79 -6.05 4.48 5.78
N ASP A 80 -4.96 3.74 6.02
CA ASP A 80 -3.71 3.89 5.26
C ASP A 80 -3.70 3.02 3.99
N GLY A 81 -4.79 2.31 3.70
CA GLY A 81 -4.83 1.24 2.70
C GLY A 81 -4.03 0.02 3.15
N HIS A 82 -3.68 -0.82 2.19
CA HIS A 82 -2.84 -2.00 2.38
C HIS A 82 -2.17 -2.39 1.07
N VAL A 83 -1.09 -3.16 1.15
CA VAL A 83 -0.45 -3.76 -0.01
C VAL A 83 -0.17 -5.23 0.24
N SER A 84 -0.27 -6.05 -0.80
CA SER A 84 0.06 -7.48 -0.77
C SER A 84 0.82 -7.86 -2.02
N VAL A 85 1.83 -8.72 -1.88
CA VAL A 85 2.68 -9.15 -2.99
C VAL A 85 2.11 -10.45 -3.56
N VAL A 86 1.85 -10.50 -4.86
CA VAL A 86 1.35 -11.70 -5.53
C VAL A 86 2.42 -12.78 -5.47
N ARG A 87 2.13 -13.89 -4.79
CA ARG A 87 2.97 -15.08 -4.80
C ARG A 87 2.72 -15.91 -6.05
N GLN A 88 1.44 -16.15 -6.36
CA GLN A 88 1.05 -17.01 -7.47
C GLN A 88 -0.40 -16.78 -7.87
N VAL A 89 -0.70 -16.88 -9.17
CA VAL A 89 -2.06 -16.80 -9.71
C VAL A 89 -2.73 -18.17 -9.66
N ARG A 90 -4.03 -18.21 -9.30
CA ARG A 90 -4.88 -19.41 -9.20
C ARG A 90 -6.15 -19.24 -10.04
N GLY A 91 -5.97 -19.07 -11.35
CA GLY A 91 -7.06 -18.83 -12.28
C GLY A 91 -7.50 -17.37 -12.33
N SER A 92 -8.68 -17.12 -12.89
CA SER A 92 -9.14 -15.77 -13.24
C SER A 92 -9.51 -14.88 -12.05
N ARG A 93 -9.88 -15.48 -10.91
CA ARG A 93 -10.44 -14.79 -9.74
C ARG A 93 -9.74 -15.06 -8.42
N ALA A 94 -8.65 -15.81 -8.41
CA ALA A 94 -7.95 -16.14 -7.18
C ALA A 94 -6.45 -16.00 -7.34
N ILE A 95 -5.81 -15.45 -6.32
CA ILE A 95 -4.35 -15.36 -6.17
C ILE A 95 -3.97 -15.81 -4.77
N LEU A 96 -2.72 -16.23 -4.62
CA LEU A 96 -2.06 -16.35 -3.33
C LEU A 96 -1.14 -15.14 -3.16
N VAL A 97 -1.15 -14.52 -1.99
CA VAL A 97 -0.32 -13.35 -1.69
C VAL A 97 0.54 -13.56 -0.46
N ASP A 98 1.64 -12.82 -0.40
CA ASP A 98 2.36 -12.59 0.84
C ASP A 98 2.12 -11.16 1.33
N GLN A 99 1.98 -11.02 2.64
CA GLN A 99 1.67 -9.74 3.25
C GLN A 99 2.09 -9.71 4.72
N ALA A 100 2.35 -8.51 5.22
CA ALA A 100 2.62 -8.29 6.64
C ALA A 100 1.49 -7.51 7.28
N ASN A 101 1.22 -7.78 8.54
CA ASN A 101 0.30 -7.05 9.40
C ASN A 101 -1.17 -7.04 8.92
N TRP A 102 -1.57 -7.96 8.03
CA TRP A 102 -2.99 -8.21 7.77
C TRP A 102 -3.63 -8.86 9.00
N VAL A 103 -3.05 -9.97 9.46
CA VAL A 103 -3.15 -10.38 10.86
C VAL A 103 -2.12 -9.57 11.65
N PRO A 104 -2.51 -8.88 12.73
CA PRO A 104 -1.59 -8.01 13.47
C PRO A 104 -0.28 -8.71 13.88
N GLY A 105 0.85 -8.08 13.59
CA GLY A 105 2.19 -8.51 14.02
C GLY A 105 2.78 -9.72 13.27
N ARG A 106 2.17 -10.16 12.16
CA ARG A 106 2.60 -11.37 11.43
C ARG A 106 2.97 -11.08 9.97
N ILE A 107 3.91 -11.87 9.43
CA ILE A 107 4.12 -11.99 7.99
C ILE A 107 3.47 -13.30 7.57
N ASP A 108 2.45 -13.19 6.74
CA ASP A 108 1.65 -14.29 6.27
C ASP A 108 1.99 -14.56 4.80
N ARG A 109 2.21 -15.84 4.47
CA ARG A 109 2.62 -16.27 3.12
C ARG A 109 1.58 -17.17 2.51
N GLY A 110 1.35 -17.02 1.20
CA GLY A 110 0.42 -17.85 0.45
C GLY A 110 -1.04 -17.67 0.89
N ILE A 111 -1.43 -16.46 1.27
CA ILE A 111 -2.79 -16.15 1.73
C ILE A 111 -3.72 -16.02 0.52
N PRO A 112 -4.85 -16.75 0.49
CA PRO A 112 -5.83 -16.60 -0.58
C PRO A 112 -6.46 -15.20 -0.60
N VAL A 113 -6.50 -14.62 -1.79
CA VAL A 113 -7.28 -13.41 -2.12
C VAL A 113 -8.15 -13.75 -3.32
N VAL A 114 -9.42 -13.37 -3.26
CA VAL A 114 -10.39 -13.63 -4.32
C VAL A 114 -10.99 -12.33 -4.84
N ASP A 115 -11.07 -12.20 -6.16
CA ASP A 115 -11.78 -11.13 -6.83
C ASP A 115 -13.28 -11.35 -6.76
N VAL A 116 -13.98 -10.41 -6.13
CA VAL A 116 -15.43 -10.37 -5.99
C VAL A 116 -16.06 -9.21 -6.76
N SER A 117 -15.28 -8.52 -7.62
CA SER A 117 -15.81 -7.48 -8.49
C SER A 117 -16.72 -8.07 -9.55
N GLN A 118 -17.76 -7.30 -9.91
CA GLN A 118 -18.70 -7.69 -10.96
C GLN A 118 -18.00 -7.83 -12.31
N ALA A 119 -17.03 -6.95 -12.59
CA ALA A 119 -16.34 -6.86 -13.87
C ALA A 119 -15.14 -7.83 -14.02
N ASN A 120 -14.81 -8.62 -12.99
CA ASN A 120 -13.61 -9.48 -12.99
C ASN A 120 -12.31 -8.70 -13.23
N ASP A 121 -12.23 -7.52 -12.63
CA ASP A 121 -11.19 -6.52 -12.88
C ASP A 121 -10.37 -6.22 -11.61
N TRP A 122 -10.51 -7.07 -10.59
CA TRP A 122 -9.82 -6.99 -9.30
C TRP A 122 -10.15 -5.75 -8.47
N SER A 123 -11.10 -4.90 -8.90
CA SER A 123 -11.46 -3.66 -8.21
C SER A 123 -12.06 -3.87 -6.81
N ALA A 124 -12.47 -5.10 -6.47
CA ALA A 124 -13.00 -5.46 -5.16
C ALA A 124 -12.60 -6.89 -4.78
N VAL A 125 -11.96 -7.08 -3.62
CA VAL A 125 -11.45 -8.39 -3.19
C VAL A 125 -11.95 -8.80 -1.81
N ARG A 126 -11.96 -10.10 -1.54
CA ARG A 126 -11.95 -10.66 -0.18
C ARG A 126 -10.61 -11.33 0.09
N VAL A 127 -10.17 -11.23 1.34
CA VAL A 127 -8.88 -11.79 1.80
C VAL A 127 -9.17 -12.84 2.85
N TRP A 128 -8.48 -13.97 2.78
CA TRP A 128 -8.56 -15.01 3.78
C TRP A 128 -8.15 -14.50 5.17
N TRP A 129 -8.94 -14.85 6.19
CA TRP A 129 -8.69 -14.48 7.58
C TRP A 129 -8.21 -15.72 8.34
N GLN A 130 -6.88 -15.84 8.50
CA GLN A 130 -6.26 -17.01 9.13
C GLN A 130 -6.81 -17.34 10.53
N PRO A 131 -7.06 -16.37 11.44
CA PRO A 131 -7.53 -16.69 12.80
C PRO A 131 -8.83 -17.50 12.87
N VAL A 132 -9.65 -17.47 11.82
CA VAL A 132 -10.92 -18.21 11.74
C VAL A 132 -10.94 -19.21 10.59
N HIS A 133 -9.80 -19.43 9.94
CA HIS A 133 -9.63 -20.39 8.84
C HIS A 133 -10.73 -20.32 7.78
N SER A 134 -11.12 -19.10 7.38
CA SER A 134 -12.10 -18.90 6.31
C SER A 134 -11.90 -17.59 5.58
N MET A 135 -12.59 -17.43 4.45
CA MET A 135 -12.59 -16.18 3.70
C MET A 135 -13.18 -15.04 4.54
N GLY A 136 -12.48 -13.91 4.60
CA GLY A 136 -12.97 -12.73 5.31
C GLY A 136 -14.29 -12.24 4.73
N LYS A 137 -15.20 -11.79 5.61
CA LYS A 137 -16.53 -11.30 5.21
C LYS A 137 -16.46 -9.94 4.51
N SER A 138 -15.47 -9.12 4.87
CA SER A 138 -15.30 -7.77 4.34
C SER A 138 -14.80 -7.78 2.90
N VAL A 139 -15.46 -6.96 2.07
CA VAL A 139 -15.00 -6.64 0.72
C VAL A 139 -14.12 -5.41 0.80
N TYR A 140 -12.95 -5.47 0.20
CA TYR A 140 -12.00 -4.37 0.17
C TYR A 140 -11.85 -3.85 -1.25
N PRO A 141 -12.07 -2.54 -1.50
CA PRO A 141 -11.80 -1.97 -2.79
C PRO A 141 -10.28 -1.90 -3.03
N THR A 142 -9.86 -2.13 -4.26
CA THR A 142 -8.46 -2.04 -4.68
C THR A 142 -8.32 -1.07 -5.86
N TYR A 143 -7.10 -0.63 -6.14
CA TYR A 143 -6.79 0.09 -7.37
C TYR A 143 -6.41 -0.86 -8.51
N GLY A 144 -5.70 -1.95 -8.20
CA GLY A 144 -5.10 -2.87 -9.14
C GLY A 144 -3.71 -3.27 -8.66
N PHE A 145 -2.85 -3.62 -9.61
CA PHE A 145 -1.50 -4.11 -9.36
C PHE A 145 -0.45 -3.12 -9.85
N ILE A 146 0.60 -2.94 -9.05
CA ILE A 146 1.82 -2.23 -9.44
C ILE A 146 2.86 -3.28 -9.85
N SER A 147 3.38 -3.16 -11.07
CA SER A 147 4.47 -3.99 -11.57
C SER A 147 5.79 -3.23 -11.60
N ARG A 148 6.89 -3.93 -11.27
CA ARG A 148 8.25 -3.39 -11.38
C ARG A 148 8.71 -3.31 -12.84
N ASP A 149 8.18 -4.16 -13.70
CA ASP A 149 8.51 -4.16 -15.11
C ASP A 149 7.63 -3.13 -15.82
N LEU A 150 8.31 -2.19 -16.47
CA LEU A 150 7.64 -1.28 -17.40
C LEU A 150 7.11 -2.12 -18.58
N PRO A 151 6.03 -1.69 -19.25
CA PRO A 151 5.29 -2.51 -20.22
C PRO A 151 6.12 -3.15 -21.36
N ASP A 152 7.35 -2.70 -21.59
CA ASP A 152 8.26 -3.18 -22.64
C ASP A 152 9.47 -4.00 -22.15
N ARG A 153 9.54 -4.38 -20.86
CA ARG A 153 10.62 -5.26 -20.39
C ARG A 153 10.15 -6.72 -20.41
N PRO A 154 10.67 -7.58 -21.30
CA PRO A 154 10.45 -9.01 -21.17
C PRO A 154 11.00 -9.47 -19.83
N SER A 155 10.23 -10.28 -19.11
CA SER A 155 10.64 -10.84 -17.82
C SER A 155 12.01 -11.49 -17.96
N PRO A 156 12.88 -11.42 -16.93
CA PRO A 156 14.21 -12.03 -16.96
C PRO A 156 14.20 -13.57 -17.13
N ASP A 157 13.01 -14.19 -17.10
CA ASP A 157 12.78 -15.62 -17.30
C ASP A 157 12.02 -15.94 -18.61
N ALA A 158 11.95 -14.99 -19.57
CA ALA A 158 11.40 -15.21 -20.91
C ALA A 158 12.46 -15.67 -21.92
#